data_AF-A0A0Q6E4L6-F1
#
_entry.id   AF-A0A0Q6E4L6-F1
#
_cell.length_a   1.000
_cell.length_b   1.000
_cell.length_c   1.000
_cell.angle_alpha   90.00
_cell.angle_beta   90.00
_cell.angle_gamma   90.00
#
_symmetry.space_group_name_H-M   'P 1'
#
loop_
_entity.id
_entity.type
_entity.pdbx_description
1 polymer ?
#
loop_
_entity_poly.entity_id
_entity_poly.type
_entity_poly.pdbx_seq_one_letter_code
_entity_poly.pdbx_strand_id
1 'polypeptide(L)'
;MKPGRKGVTSCYDYCPDADWKEGGPLIAHYQVALIPEAHDGMEGTEMSERWYANVYYAGGEEYTTEHCETPLVAACQAIVATKFGDTVLVPRELVGASSSD
;
A
#
# COMPACT_ATOMS: atom_id res chain seq x y z
N MET A 1 -9.22 30.99 5.78
CA MET A 1 -10.24 30.21 6.51
C MET A 1 -10.47 28.92 5.72
N LYS A 2 -9.90 27.79 6.15
CA LYS A 2 -10.13 26.48 5.50
C LYS A 2 -11.25 25.76 6.27
N PRO A 3 -12.22 25.14 5.60
CA PRO A 3 -13.28 24.42 6.29
C PRO A 3 -12.67 23.21 7.02
N GLY A 4 -12.94 23.14 8.33
CA GLY A 4 -12.49 22.05 9.18
C GLY A 4 -13.15 20.73 8.77
N ARG A 5 -12.34 19.67 8.64
CA ARG A 5 -12.85 18.31 8.59
C ARG A 5 -13.48 17.99 9.95
N LYS A 6 -14.75 17.61 9.95
CA LYS A 6 -15.50 17.13 11.12
C LYS A 6 -15.35 15.61 11.24
N GLY A 7 -15.18 15.10 12.48
CA GLY A 7 -15.22 13.67 12.86
C GLY A 7 -13.81 13.05 12.98
N VAL A 8 -13.26 12.79 14.18
CA VAL A 8 -13.50 11.63 15.11
C VAL A 8 -12.83 10.36 14.52
N THR A 9 -11.85 9.67 15.11
CA THR A 9 -11.46 9.36 16.51
C THR A 9 -9.93 9.24 16.60
N SER A 10 -9.32 9.51 17.76
CA SER A 10 -7.87 9.36 18.00
C SER A 10 -7.58 8.14 18.88
N CYS A 11 -6.93 7.10 18.33
CA CYS A 11 -5.85 6.31 18.96
C CYS A 11 -5.21 5.31 17.97
N TYR A 12 -3.91 5.45 17.67
CA TYR A 12 -3.02 4.43 17.07
C TYR A 12 -3.65 3.35 16.15
N ASP A 13 -4.22 3.74 15.01
CA ASP A 13 -4.60 2.78 13.98
C ASP A 13 -3.33 2.25 13.31
N TYR A 14 -3.24 0.92 13.13
CA TYR A 14 -2.22 0.30 12.29
C TYR A 14 -2.51 0.68 10.83
N CYS A 15 -1.69 1.57 10.27
CA CYS A 15 -1.77 2.17 8.95
C CYS A 15 -0.46 1.97 8.18
N PRO A 16 -0.09 0.72 7.82
CA PRO A 16 1.15 0.43 7.11
C PRO A 16 1.23 1.06 5.72
N ASP A 17 0.09 1.45 5.15
CA ASP A 17 -0.03 2.14 3.86
C ASP A 17 0.25 3.64 3.95
N ALA A 18 0.35 4.20 5.17
CA ALA A 18 0.56 5.63 5.41
C ALA A 18 1.65 5.96 6.45
N ASP A 19 2.01 5.03 7.35
CA ASP A 19 3.08 5.20 8.35
C ASP A 19 4.29 4.30 8.05
N TRP A 20 5.44 4.93 7.79
CA TRP A 20 6.71 4.26 7.56
C TRP A 20 7.21 3.43 8.75
N LYS A 21 6.82 3.78 9.99
CA LYS A 21 7.16 2.97 11.18
C LYS A 21 6.54 1.58 11.11
N GLU A 22 5.45 1.42 10.37
CA GLU A 22 4.69 0.19 10.25
C GLU A 22 4.90 -0.48 8.89
N GLY A 23 4.90 0.28 7.80
CA GLY A 23 5.16 -0.23 6.45
C GLY A 23 6.63 -0.59 6.21
N GLY A 24 7.59 0.14 6.80
CA GLY A 24 9.02 -0.12 6.65
C GLY A 24 9.44 -1.54 7.07
N PRO A 25 9.04 -2.03 8.27
CA PRO A 25 9.26 -3.41 8.66
C PRO A 25 8.65 -4.45 7.71
N LEU A 26 7.46 -4.18 7.14
CA LEU A 26 6.84 -5.08 6.15
C LEU A 26 7.65 -5.14 4.85
N ILE A 27 8.10 -4.00 4.34
CA ILE A 27 8.96 -3.92 3.15
C ILE A 27 10.21 -4.79 3.33
N ALA A 28 10.86 -4.69 4.49
CA ALA A 28 12.05 -5.48 4.79
C ALA A 28 11.73 -6.98 4.92
N HIS A 29 10.63 -7.33 5.60
CA HIS A 29 10.23 -8.72 5.82
C HIS A 29 9.85 -9.44 4.52
N TYR A 30 9.08 -8.77 3.65
CA TYR A 30 8.62 -9.32 2.38
C TYR A 30 9.55 -9.00 1.20
N GLN A 31 10.67 -8.32 1.45
CA GLN A 31 11.68 -7.96 0.45
C GLN A 31 11.08 -7.18 -0.75
N VAL A 32 10.22 -6.20 -0.46
CA VAL A 32 9.50 -5.41 -1.46
C VAL A 32 10.47 -4.43 -2.14
N ALA A 33 10.49 -4.40 -3.47
CA ALA A 33 11.10 -3.31 -4.23
C ALA A 33 10.08 -2.19 -4.45
N LEU A 34 10.46 -0.96 -4.10
CA LEU A 34 9.67 0.25 -4.33
C LEU A 34 10.24 1.01 -5.52
N ILE A 35 9.44 1.21 -6.57
CA ILE A 35 9.94 1.69 -7.86
C ILE A 35 9.12 2.90 -8.32
N PRO A 36 9.73 4.06 -8.58
CA PRO A 36 9.03 5.22 -9.13
C PRO A 36 8.69 4.98 -10.61
N GLU A 37 7.57 5.54 -11.10
CA GLU A 37 7.12 5.42 -12.52
C GLU A 37 8.21 5.88 -13.51
N ALA A 38 9.03 6.86 -13.12
CA ALA A 38 10.16 7.33 -13.93
C ALA A 38 11.17 6.23 -14.31
N HIS A 39 11.21 5.11 -13.58
CA HIS A 39 12.04 3.96 -13.89
C HIS A 39 11.66 3.29 -15.22
N ASP A 40 10.40 3.40 -15.66
CA ASP A 40 9.93 2.82 -16.93
C ASP A 40 10.52 3.51 -18.16
N GLY A 41 11.12 4.69 -18.00
CA GLY A 41 11.80 5.42 -19.06
C GLY A 41 10.87 6.00 -20.13
N MET A 42 9.57 6.12 -19.82
CA MET A 42 8.61 6.78 -20.71
C MET A 42 8.79 8.30 -20.68
N GLU A 43 8.91 8.93 -21.85
CA GLU A 43 9.03 10.39 -21.98
C GLU A 43 7.86 11.10 -21.27
N GLY A 44 8.19 12.08 -20.43
CA GLY A 44 7.21 12.86 -19.65
C GLY A 44 6.92 12.31 -18.25
N THR A 45 7.58 11.21 -17.83
CA THR A 45 7.43 10.63 -16.48
C THR A 45 8.54 11.04 -15.51
N GLU A 46 9.52 11.84 -15.94
CA GLU A 46 10.72 12.19 -15.15
C GLU A 46 10.38 12.89 -13.83
N MET A 47 9.24 13.57 -13.79
CA MET A 47 8.71 14.28 -12.62
C MET A 47 7.44 13.62 -12.05
N SER A 48 7.14 12.39 -12.46
CA SER A 48 6.00 11.67 -11.92
C SER A 48 6.19 11.39 -10.42
N GLU A 49 5.11 11.53 -9.67
CA GLU A 49 5.04 11.16 -8.26
C GLU A 49 4.45 9.77 -8.05
N ARG A 50 4.20 9.01 -9.12
CA ARG A 50 3.59 7.67 -9.06
C ARG A 50 4.62 6.58 -8.78
N TRP A 51 4.14 5.52 -8.17
CA TRP A 51 4.94 4.38 -7.70
C TRP A 51 4.28 3.07 -8.05
N TYR A 52 5.11 2.05 -8.24
CA TYR A 52 4.70 0.66 -8.23
C TYR A 52 5.65 -0.15 -7.34
N ALA A 53 5.27 -1.37 -7.02
CA ALA A 53 6.06 -2.25 -6.18
C ALA A 53 6.15 -3.65 -6.76
N ASN A 54 7.26 -4.31 -6.47
CA ASN A 54 7.52 -5.69 -6.85
C ASN A 54 7.82 -6.55 -5.61
N VAL A 55 7.25 -7.76 -5.55
CA VAL A 55 7.51 -8.76 -4.50
C VAL A 55 7.80 -10.11 -5.13
N TYR A 56 8.95 -10.70 -4.78
CA TYR A 56 9.32 -12.05 -5.15
C TYR A 56 8.77 -13.07 -4.13
N TYR A 57 7.99 -14.05 -4.58
CA TYR A 57 7.28 -14.96 -3.67
C TYR A 57 7.52 -16.45 -3.90
N ALA A 58 8.09 -16.88 -5.04
CA ALA A 58 8.45 -18.29 -5.25
C ALA A 58 9.52 -18.48 -6.34
N GLY A 59 10.77 -18.76 -5.96
CA GLY A 59 11.79 -19.25 -6.91
C GLY A 59 12.05 -18.36 -8.14
N GLY A 60 11.82 -17.05 -8.03
CA GLY A 60 11.92 -16.09 -9.14
C GLY A 60 10.59 -15.55 -9.63
N GLU A 61 9.46 -16.14 -9.23
CA GLU A 61 8.13 -15.57 -9.48
C GLU A 61 7.97 -14.25 -8.72
N GLU A 62 7.41 -13.26 -9.41
CA GLU A 62 7.20 -11.91 -8.91
C GLU A 62 5.77 -11.43 -9.15
N TYR A 63 5.32 -10.53 -8.29
CA TYR A 63 4.10 -9.75 -8.50
C TYR A 63 4.48 -8.28 -8.59
N THR A 64 4.01 -7.60 -9.63
CA THR A 64 4.20 -6.16 -9.86
C THR A 64 2.84 -5.48 -9.79
N THR A 65 2.71 -4.45 -8.95
CA THR A 65 1.47 -3.67 -8.86
C THR A 65 1.32 -2.74 -10.05
N GLU A 66 0.09 -2.29 -10.28
CA GLU A 66 -0.16 -1.07 -11.05
C GLU A 66 0.43 0.17 -10.37
N HIS A 67 0.58 1.24 -11.14
CA HIS A 67 1.03 2.54 -10.65
C HIS A 67 -0.01 3.20 -9.73
N CYS A 68 0.41 3.59 -8.54
CA CYS A 68 -0.40 4.27 -7.53
C CYS A 68 0.30 5.53 -6.98
N GLU A 69 -0.36 6.25 -6.08
CA GLU A 69 0.09 7.56 -5.60
C GLU A 69 1.24 7.49 -4.59
N THR A 70 1.40 6.38 -3.85
CA THR A 70 2.40 6.30 -2.78
C THR A 70 3.14 4.97 -2.76
N PRO A 71 4.42 4.95 -2.36
CA PRO A 71 5.19 3.71 -2.28
C PRO A 71 4.64 2.73 -1.24
N LEU A 72 4.08 3.22 -0.13
CA LEU A 72 3.52 2.36 0.92
C LEU A 72 2.21 1.69 0.50
N VAL A 73 1.38 2.37 -0.29
CA VAL A 73 0.19 1.75 -0.90
C VAL A 73 0.61 0.66 -1.87
N ALA A 74 1.60 0.93 -2.75
CA ALA A 74 2.13 -0.07 -3.67
C ALA A 74 2.68 -1.29 -2.91
N ALA A 75 3.46 -1.09 -1.84
CA ALA A 75 3.98 -2.17 -1.02
C ALA A 75 2.87 -3.03 -0.41
N CYS A 76 1.87 -2.39 0.22
CA CYS A 76 0.76 -3.11 0.83
C CYS A 76 -0.04 -3.89 -0.21
N GLN A 77 -0.30 -3.32 -1.40
CA GLN A 77 -0.98 -4.01 -2.50
C GLN A 77 -0.20 -5.23 -2.98
N ALA A 78 1.13 -5.10 -3.19
CA ALA A 78 1.96 -6.22 -3.62
C ALA A 78 1.97 -7.36 -2.59
N ILE A 79 2.12 -7.02 -1.30
CA ILE A 79 2.08 -8.01 -0.21
C ILE A 79 0.72 -8.70 -0.17
N VAL A 80 -0.38 -7.96 -0.25
CA VAL A 80 -1.73 -8.52 -0.22
C VAL A 80 -1.97 -9.44 -1.41
N ALA A 81 -1.62 -9.00 -2.62
CA ALA A 81 -1.81 -9.78 -3.83
C ALA A 81 -1.03 -11.10 -3.80
N THR A 82 0.21 -11.09 -3.33
CA THR A 82 1.01 -12.33 -3.20
C THR A 82 0.49 -13.30 -2.15
N LYS A 83 -0.29 -12.82 -1.17
CA LYS A 83 -0.86 -13.65 -0.09
C LYS A 83 -2.29 -14.11 -0.36
N PHE A 84 -3.09 -13.30 -1.03
CA PHE A 84 -4.54 -13.48 -1.14
C PHE A 84 -5.05 -13.45 -2.59
N GLY A 85 -4.20 -13.11 -3.56
CA GLY A 85 -4.58 -12.89 -4.96
C GLY A 85 -5.21 -11.52 -5.21
N ASP A 86 -5.75 -11.33 -6.42
CA ASP A 86 -6.27 -10.03 -6.89
C ASP A 86 -7.54 -9.56 -6.17
N THR A 87 -8.26 -10.47 -5.51
CA THR A 87 -9.50 -10.16 -4.80
C THR A 87 -9.47 -10.75 -3.40
N VAL A 88 -9.64 -9.87 -2.40
CA VAL A 88 -9.70 -10.26 -1.00
C VAL A 88 -11.14 -10.18 -0.51
N LEU A 89 -11.65 -11.28 0.04
CA LEU A 89 -12.91 -11.29 0.75
C LEU A 89 -12.66 -10.80 2.18
N VAL A 90 -13.19 -9.62 2.52
CA VAL A 90 -13.09 -9.09 3.88
C VAL A 90 -14.12 -9.81 4.76
N PRO A 91 -13.71 -10.51 5.83
CA PRO A 91 -14.62 -11.12 6.78
C PRO A 91 -15.59 -10.08 7.39
N ARG A 92 -16.86 -10.47 7.59
CA ARG A 92 -17.91 -9.53 8.04
C ARG A 92 -17.58 -8.88 9.38
N GLU A 93 -16.90 -9.62 10.26
CA GLU A 93 -16.41 -9.17 11.56
C GLU A 93 -15.41 -8.01 11.46
N LEU A 94 -14.75 -7.82 10.32
CA LEU A 94 -13.78 -6.72 10.10
C LEU A 94 -14.40 -5.49 9.43
N VAL A 95 -15.61 -5.59 8.89
CA VAL A 95 -16.26 -4.50 8.12
C VAL A 95 -16.99 -3.49 9.03
N GLY A 96 -17.07 -3.72 10.35
CA GLY A 96 -18.00 -2.98 11.23
C GLY A 96 -17.62 -2.84 12.70
N ALA A 97 -16.33 -2.80 13.07
CA ALA A 97 -15.92 -2.46 14.45
C ALA A 97 -15.96 -0.96 14.77
N SER A 98 -16.49 -0.11 13.87
CA SER A 98 -16.77 1.30 14.14
C SER A 98 -18.28 1.52 14.32
N SER A 99 -18.66 1.94 15.53
CA SER A 99 -19.98 2.36 16.03
C SER A 99 -20.94 1.25 16.52
N SER A 100 -20.75 0.87 17.78
CA SER A 100 -21.87 0.66 18.70
C SER A 100 -21.53 1.36 20.02
N ASP A 101 -22.54 2.08 20.52
CA ASP A 101 -22.63 3.03 21.64
C ASP A 101 -22.06 4.45 21.48
#